data_AF-A0A662JLH0-F1
#
_entry.id   AF-A0A662JLH0-F1
#
_cell.length_a   1.000
_cell.length_b   1.000
_cell.length_c   1.000
_cell.angle_alpha   90.00
_cell.angle_beta   90.00
_cell.angle_gamma   90.00
#
_symmetry.space_group_name_H-M   'P 1'
#
loop_
_entity.id
_entity.type
_entity.pdbx_description
1 polymer ?
#
loop_
_entity_poly.entity_id
_entity_poly.type
_entity_poly.pdbx_seq_one_letter_code
_entity_poly.pdbx_strand_id
1 'polypeptide(L)'
;MKWIKIRLERVYEAPIWLQIFVAIFSLAVALMIAAFIFLAHGIDPVSAYAKIFHDSFLTEHGIEFSIVKLIPLLLCSLGLIVAFKANVWNIGAEGQLLMGSVAATWIALYGMKG
;
A
#
# COMPACT_ATOMS: atom_id res chain seq x y z
N MET A 1 -14.29 -5.61 -53.75
CA MET A 1 -13.05 -5.26 -53.00
C MET A 1 -13.48 -4.67 -51.66
N LYS A 2 -13.50 -5.47 -50.58
CA LYS A 2 -13.95 -5.01 -49.25
C LYS A 2 -12.79 -4.31 -48.55
N TRP A 3 -12.93 -3.00 -48.34
CA TRP A 3 -11.97 -2.17 -47.62
C TRP A 3 -12.15 -2.40 -46.13
N ILE A 4 -11.08 -2.83 -45.44
CA ILE A 4 -11.06 -2.99 -43.99
C ILE A 4 -11.14 -1.60 -43.36
N LYS A 5 -12.28 -1.27 -42.75
CA LYS A 5 -12.45 -0.05 -41.95
C LYS A 5 -11.83 -0.29 -40.57
N ILE A 6 -10.59 0.15 -40.40
CA ILE A 6 -9.94 0.18 -39.08
C ILE A 6 -10.66 1.24 -38.24
N ARG A 7 -11.40 0.80 -37.21
CA ARG A 7 -12.03 1.67 -36.23
C ARG A 7 -11.12 1.72 -35.01
N LEU A 8 -10.44 2.85 -34.81
CA LEU A 8 -9.65 3.12 -33.61
C LEU A 8 -10.62 3.41 -32.46
N GLU A 9 -10.93 2.39 -31.67
CA GLU A 9 -11.69 2.56 -30.43
C GLU A 9 -10.69 2.70 -29.28
N ARG A 10 -10.79 3.80 -28.51
CA ARG A 10 -9.94 4.01 -27.35
C ARG A 10 -10.33 2.98 -26.30
N VAL A 11 -9.47 1.98 -26.08
CA VAL A 11 -9.64 1.02 -24.99
C VAL A 11 -9.47 1.80 -23.68
N TYR A 12 -10.59 2.09 -23.00
CA TYR A 12 -10.61 2.84 -21.74
C TYR A 12 -10.16 1.99 -20.53
N GLU A 13 -10.26 0.67 -20.64
CA GLU A 13 -9.97 -0.29 -19.57
C GLU A 13 -8.77 -1.16 -19.97
N ALA A 14 -7.66 -1.05 -19.24
CA ALA A 14 -6.48 -1.88 -19.51
C ALA A 14 -6.84 -3.37 -19.38
N PRO A 15 -6.39 -4.23 -20.30
CA PRO A 15 -6.65 -5.67 -20.21
C PRO A 15 -6.06 -6.26 -18.92
N ILE A 16 -6.74 -7.23 -18.30
CA ILE A 16 -6.41 -7.75 -16.96
C ILE A 16 -4.97 -8.25 -16.81
N TRP A 17 -4.41 -8.88 -17.85
CA TRP A 17 -3.02 -9.35 -17.87
C TRP A 17 -2.01 -8.20 -17.66
N LEU A 18 -2.32 -7.00 -18.16
CA LEU A 18 -1.47 -5.82 -18.10
C LEU A 18 -1.61 -5.20 -16.72
N GLN A 19 -2.81 -5.20 -16.13
CA GLN A 19 -3.02 -4.76 -14.75
C GLN A 19 -2.21 -5.63 -13.78
N ILE A 20 -2.30 -6.96 -13.91
CA ILE A 20 -1.53 -7.91 -13.10
C ILE A 20 -0.02 -7.73 -13.32
N PHE A 21 0.40 -7.61 -14.58
CA PHE A 21 1.80 -7.38 -14.92
C PHE A 21 2.34 -6.10 -14.28
N VAL A 22 1.61 -4.98 -14.40
CA VAL A 22 1.99 -3.69 -13.81
C VAL A 22 2.08 -3.80 -12.29
N ALA A 23 1.14 -4.49 -11.64
CA ALA A 23 1.17 -4.69 -10.19
C ALA A 23 2.40 -5.51 -9.73
N ILE A 24 2.65 -6.66 -10.37
CA ILE A 24 3.79 -7.53 -10.06
C ILE A 24 5.11 -6.81 -10.35
N PHE A 25 5.20 -6.11 -11.48
CA PHE A 25 6.39 -5.36 -11.86
C PHE A 25 6.68 -4.23 -10.88
N SER A 26 5.67 -3.47 -10.48
CA SER A 26 5.82 -2.39 -9.48
C SER A 26 6.29 -2.94 -8.13
N LEU A 27 5.74 -4.08 -7.69
CA LEU A 27 6.19 -4.77 -6.48
C LEU A 27 7.66 -5.22 -6.61
N ALA A 28 8.04 -5.81 -7.74
CA ALA A 28 9.41 -6.26 -7.97
C ALA A 28 10.41 -5.09 -7.95
N VAL A 29 10.06 -3.95 -8.56
CA VAL A 29 10.87 -2.73 -8.52
C VAL A 29 10.98 -2.19 -7.10
N ALA A 30 9.88 -2.14 -6.33
CA ALA A 30 9.92 -1.69 -4.95
C ALA A 30 10.82 -2.56 -4.07
N LEU A 31 10.72 -3.90 -4.22
CA LEU A 31 11.63 -4.83 -3.54
C LEU A 31 13.06 -4.60 -4.00
N MET A 32 13.33 -4.45 -5.30
CA MET A 32 14.68 -4.18 -5.79
C MET A 32 15.30 -2.91 -5.18
N ILE A 33 14.52 -1.83 -5.08
CA ILE A 33 14.96 -0.58 -4.42
C ILE A 33 15.30 -0.84 -2.94
N ALA A 34 14.43 -1.55 -2.22
CA ALA A 34 14.70 -1.92 -0.83
C ALA A 34 15.97 -2.80 -0.70
N ALA A 35 16.23 -3.68 -1.66
CA ALA A 35 17.41 -4.54 -1.65
C ALA A 35 18.68 -3.72 -1.80
N PHE A 36 18.67 -2.71 -2.68
CA PHE A 36 19.78 -1.76 -2.79
C PHE A 36 20.03 -1.00 -1.49
N ILE A 37 18.97 -0.61 -0.77
CA ILE A 37 19.11 0.05 0.53
C ILE A 37 19.76 -0.89 1.56
N PHE A 38 19.36 -2.16 1.61
CA PHE A 38 19.98 -3.15 2.50
C PHE A 38 21.46 -3.37 2.16
N LEU A 39 21.79 -3.54 0.86
CA LEU A 39 23.16 -3.68 0.40
C LEU A 39 24.01 -2.46 0.76
N ALA A 40 23.47 -1.25 0.64
CA ALA A 40 24.16 -0.01 1.02
C ALA A 40 24.52 0.04 2.52
N HIS A 41 23.78 -0.69 3.36
CA HIS A 41 24.05 -0.84 4.79
C HIS A 41 24.82 -2.13 5.14
N GLY A 42 25.31 -2.87 4.14
CA GLY A 42 26.02 -4.13 4.34
C GLY A 42 25.14 -5.30 4.80
N ILE A 43 23.82 -5.19 4.62
CA ILE A 43 22.83 -6.21 5.01
C ILE A 43 22.51 -7.06 3.78
N ASP A 44 22.57 -8.39 3.93
CA ASP A 44 22.12 -9.32 2.89
C ASP A 44 20.59 -9.18 2.66
N PRO A 45 20.14 -8.79 1.45
CA PRO A 45 18.72 -8.55 1.18
C PRO A 45 17.86 -9.80 1.31
N VAL A 46 18.38 -10.97 0.92
CA VAL A 46 17.62 -12.22 0.97
C VAL A 46 17.30 -12.56 2.42
N SER A 47 18.31 -12.51 3.30
CA SER A 47 18.16 -12.69 4.73
C SER A 47 17.25 -11.63 5.36
N ALA A 48 17.35 -10.37 4.91
CA ALA A 48 16.48 -9.29 5.39
C ALA A 48 15.01 -9.55 5.06
N TYR A 49 14.69 -9.92 3.81
CA TYR A 49 13.32 -10.25 3.42
C TYR A 49 12.80 -11.50 4.12
N ALA A 50 13.62 -12.55 4.22
CA ALA A 50 13.25 -13.76 4.95
C ALA A 50 12.91 -13.45 6.41
N LYS A 51 13.72 -12.60 7.06
CA LYS A 51 13.46 -12.15 8.42
C LYS A 51 12.21 -11.28 8.54
N ILE A 52 12.01 -10.31 7.65
CA ILE A 52 10.79 -9.48 7.64
C ILE A 52 9.55 -10.37 7.50
N PHE A 53 9.57 -11.34 6.59
CA PHE A 53 8.45 -12.24 6.36
C PHE A 53 8.19 -13.14 7.59
N HIS A 54 9.25 -13.76 8.12
CA HIS A 54 9.16 -14.60 9.31
C HIS A 54 8.64 -13.82 10.52
N ASP A 55 9.25 -12.68 10.81
CA ASP A 55 8.93 -11.91 12.00
C ASP A 55 7.53 -11.28 11.90
N SER A 56 7.04 -10.97 10.69
CA SER A 56 5.70 -10.40 10.51
C SER A 56 4.58 -11.45 10.49
N PHE A 57 4.80 -12.64 9.94
CA PHE A 57 3.73 -13.61 9.67
C PHE A 57 3.85 -14.95 10.40
N LEU A 58 5.06 -15.35 10.84
CA LEU A 58 5.30 -16.65 11.45
C LEU A 58 5.46 -16.57 12.98
N THR A 59 5.42 -15.39 13.57
CA THR A 59 5.50 -15.19 15.03
C THR A 59 4.19 -14.64 15.58
N GLU A 60 3.83 -15.03 16.81
CA GLU A 60 2.61 -14.55 17.48
C GLU A 60 2.61 -13.02 17.60
N HIS A 61 3.70 -12.44 18.11
CA HIS A 61 3.88 -10.99 18.20
C HIS A 61 3.86 -10.29 16.83
N GLY A 62 4.40 -10.93 15.80
CA GLY A 62 4.37 -10.44 14.42
C GLY A 62 2.97 -10.25 13.88
N ILE A 63 2.12 -11.27 14.10
CA ILE A 63 0.73 -11.27 13.67
C ILE A 63 -0.04 -10.19 14.44
N GLU A 64 0.11 -10.12 15.77
CA GLU A 64 -0.52 -9.09 16.59
C GLU A 64 -0.17 -7.68 16.09
N PHE A 65 1.12 -7.42 15.88
CA PHE A 65 1.60 -6.11 15.42
C PHE A 65 1.11 -5.78 14.00
N SER A 66 1.09 -6.78 13.12
CA SER A 66 0.57 -6.63 11.76
C SER A 66 -0.92 -6.29 11.75
N ILE A 67 -1.72 -6.95 12.60
CA ILE A 67 -3.16 -6.67 12.75
C ILE A 67 -3.37 -5.26 13.30
N VAL A 68 -2.64 -4.86 14.35
CA VAL A 68 -2.76 -3.52 14.95
C VAL A 68 -2.49 -2.43 13.91
N LYS A 69 -1.52 -2.62 13.02
CA LYS A 69 -1.26 -1.69 11.90
C LYS A 69 -2.29 -1.75 10.78
N LEU A 70 -2.84 -2.93 10.51
CA LEU A 70 -3.81 -3.15 9.45
C LEU A 70 -5.16 -2.49 9.76
N ILE A 71 -5.58 -2.44 11.03
CA ILE A 71 -6.85 -1.81 11.46
C ILE A 71 -7.00 -0.36 10.94
N PRO A 72 -6.09 0.60 11.24
CA PRO A 72 -6.24 1.97 10.78
C PRO A 72 -6.16 2.09 9.25
N LEU A 73 -5.33 1.27 8.59
CA LEU A 73 -5.23 1.26 7.12
C LEU A 73 -6.53 0.79 6.45
N LEU A 74 -7.19 -0.22 7.00
CA LEU A 74 -8.49 -0.68 6.52
C LEU A 74 -9.57 0.38 6.73
N LEU A 75 -9.59 1.04 7.89
CA LEU A 75 -10.55 2.12 8.17
C LEU A 75 -10.39 3.28 7.16
N CYS A 76 -9.14 3.68 6.87
CA CYS A 76 -8.87 4.67 5.82
C CYS A 76 -9.33 4.18 4.44
N SER A 77 -9.04 2.93 4.10
CA SER A 77 -9.44 2.34 2.81
C SER A 77 -10.95 2.33 2.63
N LEU A 78 -11.71 1.99 3.67
CA LEU A 78 -13.18 2.03 3.65
C LEU A 78 -13.72 3.44 3.38
N GLY A 79 -13.13 4.47 3.99
CA GLY A 79 -13.49 5.88 3.71
C GLY A 79 -13.16 6.29 2.27
N LEU A 80 -12.00 5.89 1.76
CA LEU A 80 -11.56 6.20 0.40
C LEU A 80 -12.40 5.54 -0.68
N ILE A 81 -12.92 4.33 -0.45
CA ILE A 81 -13.80 3.64 -1.39
C ILE A 81 -15.01 4.52 -1.75
N VAL A 82 -15.59 5.24 -0.77
CA VAL A 82 -16.72 6.14 -1.03
C VAL A 82 -16.30 7.31 -1.92
N ALA A 83 -15.14 7.94 -1.66
CA ALA A 83 -14.61 9.05 -2.46
C ALA A 83 -14.29 8.62 -3.90
N PHE A 84 -13.64 7.46 -4.08
CA PHE A 84 -13.30 6.93 -5.40
C PHE A 84 -14.54 6.52 -6.18
N LYS A 85 -15.57 5.95 -5.54
CA LYS A 85 -16.86 5.67 -6.20
C LYS A 85 -17.57 6.95 -6.65
N ALA A 86 -17.33 8.07 -5.99
CA ALA A 86 -17.81 9.39 -6.41
C ALA A 86 -16.91 10.05 -7.49
N ASN A 87 -15.89 9.35 -8.01
CA ASN A 87 -14.86 9.90 -8.90
C ASN A 87 -14.11 11.11 -8.33
N VAL A 88 -14.07 11.24 -6.99
CA VAL A 88 -13.30 12.28 -6.30
C VAL A 88 -11.93 11.72 -5.97
N TRP A 89 -10.90 12.33 -6.56
CA TRP A 89 -9.52 11.96 -6.29
C TRP A 89 -9.09 12.47 -4.92
N ASN A 90 -8.55 11.58 -4.08
CA ASN A 90 -8.01 11.92 -2.77
C ASN A 90 -6.49 11.66 -2.75
N ILE A 91 -5.70 12.72 -2.59
CA ILE A 91 -4.24 12.66 -2.44
C ILE A 91 -3.82 12.74 -0.95
N GLY A 92 -4.70 13.30 -0.10
CA GLY A 92 -4.38 13.67 1.29
C GLY A 92 -4.63 12.57 2.33
N ALA A 93 -4.97 11.34 1.92
CA ALA A 93 -5.31 10.25 2.83
C ALA A 93 -4.21 9.97 3.87
N GLU A 94 -2.95 10.00 3.45
CA GLU A 94 -1.80 9.83 4.35
C GLU A 94 -1.74 10.94 5.41
N GLY A 95 -2.01 12.19 5.01
CA GLY A 95 -2.10 13.33 5.92
C GLY A 95 -3.27 13.20 6.90
N GLN A 96 -4.41 12.65 6.47
CA GLN A 96 -5.56 12.40 7.34
C GLN A 96 -5.24 11.34 8.40
N LEU A 97 -4.57 10.26 8.01
CA LEU A 97 -4.10 9.23 8.94
C LEU A 97 -3.08 9.81 9.94
N LEU A 98 -2.13 10.63 9.47
CA LEU A 98 -1.15 11.30 10.33
C LEU A 98 -1.81 12.26 11.32
N MET A 99 -2.73 13.12 10.86
CA MET A 99 -3.46 14.04 11.73
C MET A 99 -4.31 13.32 12.77
N GLY A 100 -4.97 12.22 12.38
CA GLY A 100 -5.68 11.35 13.31
C GLY A 100 -4.75 10.73 14.35
N SER A 101 -3.56 10.30 13.94
CA SER A 101 -2.53 9.78 14.85
C SER A 101 -2.07 10.85 15.85
N VAL A 102 -1.79 12.07 15.37
CA VAL A 102 -1.40 13.21 16.22
C VAL A 102 -2.49 13.52 17.25
N ALA A 103 -3.75 13.60 16.82
CA ALA A 103 -4.87 13.88 17.72
C ALA A 103 -5.08 12.77 18.75
N ALA A 104 -4.98 11.49 18.36
CA ALA A 104 -5.09 10.36 19.26
C ALA A 104 -3.97 10.37 20.31
N THR A 105 -2.72 10.61 19.90
CA THR A 105 -1.58 10.72 20.82
C THR A 105 -1.75 11.91 21.78
N TRP A 106 -2.25 13.05 21.30
CA TRP A 106 -2.53 14.21 22.15
C TRP A 106 -3.54 13.86 23.26
N ILE A 107 -4.65 13.21 22.91
CA ILE A 107 -5.66 12.78 23.88
C ILE A 107 -5.08 11.76 24.87
N ALA A 108 -4.31 10.78 24.41
CA ALA A 108 -3.70 9.77 25.26
C ALA A 108 -2.73 10.38 26.30
N LEU A 109 -1.95 11.39 25.91
CA LEU A 109 -0.94 12.01 26.78
C LEU A 109 -1.52 13.09 27.71
N TYR A 110 -2.50 13.86 27.24
CA TYR A 110 -2.99 15.06 27.93
C TYR A 110 -4.48 15.01 28.29
N GLY A 111 -5.30 14.29 27.53
CA GLY A 111 -6.75 14.19 27.74
C GLY A 111 -7.17 13.12 28.75
N MET A 112 -6.33 12.11 29.01
CA MET A 112 -6.57 11.06 30.00
C MET A 112 -5.99 11.37 31.39
N LYS A 113 -5.38 12.56 31.56
CA LYS A 113 -4.98 13.08 32.88
C LYS A 113 -6.21 13.71 33.55
N GLY A 114 -7.07 12.86 34.10
CA GLY A 114 -8.18 13.18 35.00
C GLY A 114 -8.26 12.12 36.07
#